data_AF-A0A2H0MK21-F1
#
_entry.id   AF-A0A2H0MK21-F1
#
_cell.length_a   1.000
_cell.length_b   1.000
_cell.length_c   1.000
_cell.angle_alpha   90.00
_cell.angle_beta   90.00
_cell.angle_gamma   90.00
#
_symmetry.space_group_name_H-M   'P 1'
#
loop_
_entity.id
_entity.type
_entity.pdbx_description
1 polymer ?
#
loop_
_entity_poly.entity_id
_entity_poly.type
_entity_poly.pdbx_seq_one_letter_code
_entity_poly.pdbx_strand_id
1 'polypeptide(L)'
;MSGSKIPHSAIRVIDSFDRFDPALTLYILLLTLILAPPSISWAEEPQPVSFKDYASPPLVISNPVDVTSLPPERLYQVNGSGFILQFFFNGRNLMGKMVKRDINHPILVRWCFFRSCEESPFDYISIIVLPYYPLEQEFFRVIFPAGIHHEFQGLYFFSPR
;
A
#
# COMPACT_ATOMS: atom_id res chain seq x y z
N MET A 1 76.89 5.85 44.75
CA MET A 1 76.03 6.92 44.21
C MET A 1 75.43 6.48 42.89
N SER A 2 74.23 6.99 42.60
CA SER A 2 73.43 6.84 41.38
C SER A 2 72.45 5.67 41.35
N GLY A 3 71.33 5.88 42.05
CA GLY A 3 70.07 5.18 41.82
C GLY A 3 69.29 5.87 40.69
N SER A 4 68.87 5.10 39.69
CA SER A 4 67.96 5.54 38.64
C SER A 4 66.54 5.63 39.20
N LYS A 5 65.99 6.84 39.25
CA LYS A 5 64.58 7.10 39.59
C LYS A 5 63.72 6.90 38.34
N ILE A 6 62.78 5.98 38.42
CA ILE A 6 61.68 5.82 37.47
C ILE A 6 60.64 6.92 37.75
N PRO A 7 60.24 7.74 36.76
CA PRO A 7 59.16 8.69 36.95
C PRO A 7 57.80 8.00 36.92
N HIS A 8 57.09 8.08 38.05
CA HIS A 8 55.66 7.81 38.19
C HIS A 8 54.86 8.92 37.51
N SER A 9 54.45 8.72 36.26
CA SER A 9 53.40 9.51 35.63
C SER A 9 52.76 8.73 34.47
N ALA A 10 52.16 7.60 34.81
CA ALA A 10 51.30 6.84 33.92
C ALA A 10 50.02 6.47 34.66
N ILE A 11 49.29 7.47 35.17
CA ILE A 11 47.96 7.27 35.75
C ILE A 11 47.11 8.49 35.40
N ARG A 12 45.89 8.22 34.91
CA ARG A 12 44.77 9.13 34.56
C ARG A 12 44.64 9.52 33.09
N VAL A 13 44.32 8.54 32.25
CA VAL A 13 43.53 8.76 31.02
C VAL A 13 42.36 7.78 31.02
N ILE A 14 41.66 7.63 32.15
CA ILE A 14 40.40 6.87 32.23
C ILE A 14 39.59 7.50 33.36
N ASP A 15 39.02 8.68 33.15
CA ASP A 15 38.10 9.30 34.13
C ASP A 15 37.26 10.45 33.53
N SER A 16 36.87 10.35 32.26
CA SER A 16 36.05 11.41 31.62
C SER A 16 34.78 10.90 30.97
N PHE A 17 34.30 9.70 31.32
CA PHE A 17 33.07 9.13 30.77
C PHE A 17 31.88 9.07 31.74
N ASP A 18 31.97 9.64 32.94
CA ASP A 18 30.89 9.59 33.96
C ASP A 18 30.33 10.95 34.35
N ARG A 19 30.08 11.82 33.36
CA ARG A 19 29.31 13.05 33.65
C ARG A 19 28.47 13.51 32.47
N PHE A 20 27.62 12.61 31.96
CA PHE A 20 26.50 13.04 31.15
C PHE A 20 25.44 13.63 32.09
N ASP A 21 25.27 14.96 32.01
CA ASP A 21 24.23 15.66 32.74
C ASP A 21 22.86 15.11 32.29
N PRO A 22 22.03 14.57 33.21
CA PRO A 22 20.73 14.03 32.86
C PRO A 22 19.80 15.09 32.26
N ALA A 23 19.97 16.36 32.62
CA ALA A 23 19.21 17.47 32.05
C ALA A 23 19.62 17.75 30.60
N LEU A 24 20.91 17.68 30.28
CA LEU A 24 21.40 17.81 28.90
C LEU A 24 20.90 16.65 28.03
N THR A 25 20.91 15.45 28.59
CA THR A 25 20.42 14.24 27.90
C THR A 25 18.93 14.33 27.61
N LEU A 26 18.14 14.80 28.59
CA LEU A 26 16.70 15.03 28.42
C LEU A 26 16.41 16.13 27.40
N TYR A 27 17.21 17.21 27.41
CA TYR A 27 17.07 18.32 26.46
C TYR A 27 17.37 17.86 25.03
N ILE A 28 18.44 17.09 24.82
CA ILE A 28 18.77 16.50 23.51
C ILE A 28 17.65 15.56 23.04
N LEU A 29 17.09 14.73 23.94
CA LEU A 29 16.00 13.81 23.59
C LEU A 29 14.73 14.57 23.17
N LEU A 30 14.35 15.61 23.93
CA LEU A 30 13.25 16.51 23.57
C LEU A 30 13.50 17.22 22.25
N LEU A 31 14.72 17.70 22.01
CA LEU A 31 15.08 18.34 20.75
C LEU A 31 14.95 17.37 19.58
N THR A 32 15.38 16.12 19.73
CA THR A 32 15.22 15.09 18.69
C THR A 32 13.77 14.71 18.43
N LEU A 33 12.89 14.76 19.44
CA LEU A 33 11.45 14.54 19.27
C LEU A 33 10.75 15.70 18.56
N ILE A 34 11.24 16.93 18.72
CA ILE A 34 10.67 18.14 18.09
C ILE A 34 11.22 18.35 16.67
N LEU A 35 12.50 18.03 16.43
CA LEU A 35 13.12 18.10 15.11
C LEU A 35 12.98 16.81 14.30
N ALA A 36 12.47 15.73 14.88
CA ALA A 36 12.05 14.59 14.10
C ALA A 36 11.00 15.10 13.10
N PRO A 37 11.28 15.05 11.78
CA PRO A 37 10.22 15.30 10.83
C PRO A 37 9.08 14.34 11.19
N PRO A 38 7.80 14.74 11.05
CA PRO A 38 6.72 13.77 11.18
C PRO A 38 7.15 12.59 10.32
N SER A 39 7.22 11.39 10.91
CA SER A 39 7.36 10.16 10.15
C SER A 39 6.06 10.03 9.36
N ILE A 40 5.99 10.83 8.29
CA ILE A 40 5.10 10.65 7.18
C ILE A 40 5.49 9.26 6.73
N SER A 41 4.74 8.27 7.20
CA SER A 41 4.56 7.02 6.49
C SER A 41 4.11 7.48 5.12
N TRP A 42 5.07 7.57 4.20
CA TRP A 42 4.81 7.83 2.80
C TRP A 42 3.84 6.71 2.42
N ALA A 43 2.55 7.03 2.36
CA ALA A 43 1.70 6.40 1.38
C ALA A 43 2.38 6.78 0.07
N GLU A 44 3.31 5.94 -0.39
CA GLU A 44 3.88 6.05 -1.72
C GLU A 44 2.68 6.27 -2.63
N GLU A 45 2.55 7.47 -3.21
CA GLU A 45 1.55 7.67 -4.24
C GLU A 45 1.83 6.59 -5.28
N PRO A 46 0.91 5.64 -5.50
CA PRO A 46 1.23 4.51 -6.36
C PRO A 46 1.57 5.06 -7.74
N GLN A 47 2.80 4.78 -8.17
CA GLN A 47 3.39 5.25 -9.42
C GLN A 47 2.36 5.16 -10.56
N PRO A 48 2.29 6.16 -11.45
CA PRO A 48 1.38 6.10 -12.59
C PRO A 48 1.79 4.91 -13.48
N VAL A 49 1.04 3.80 -13.39
CA VAL A 49 1.20 2.68 -14.32
C VAL A 49 0.54 3.03 -15.65
N SER A 50 1.32 2.99 -16.72
CA SER A 50 0.82 3.18 -18.07
C SER A 50 0.32 1.83 -18.61
N PHE A 51 -0.94 1.81 -19.06
CA PHE A 51 -1.50 0.61 -19.72
C PHE A 51 -0.83 0.31 -21.07
N LYS A 52 -0.08 1.28 -21.64
CA LYS A 52 0.70 1.08 -22.87
C LYS A 52 1.92 0.22 -22.63
N ASP A 53 2.37 0.09 -21.39
CA ASP A 53 3.58 -0.65 -21.03
C ASP A 53 3.31 -2.17 -21.04
N TYR A 54 2.03 -2.55 -20.98
CA TYR A 54 1.58 -3.93 -21.15
C TYR A 54 1.29 -4.21 -22.62
N ALA A 55 2.32 -4.57 -23.39
CA ALA A 55 2.21 -4.89 -24.82
C ALA A 55 1.35 -6.14 -25.10
N SER A 56 1.08 -6.96 -24.07
CA SER A 56 0.24 -8.16 -24.19
C SER A 56 -1.24 -7.83 -24.06
N PRO A 57 -2.12 -8.50 -24.83
CA PRO A 57 -3.56 -8.34 -24.66
C PRO A 57 -3.99 -8.74 -23.23
N PRO A 58 -5.01 -8.08 -22.67
CA PRO A 58 -5.53 -8.43 -21.36
C PRO A 58 -6.00 -9.88 -21.30
N LEU A 59 -5.67 -10.58 -20.21
CA LEU A 59 -6.19 -11.92 -19.94
C LEU A 59 -7.64 -11.81 -19.43
N VAL A 60 -8.59 -12.37 -20.17
CA VAL A 60 -9.98 -12.44 -19.72
C VAL A 60 -10.10 -13.51 -18.63
N ILE A 61 -10.65 -13.11 -17.48
CA ILE A 61 -10.80 -13.98 -16.30
C ILE A 61 -12.25 -14.02 -15.84
N SER A 62 -12.57 -15.03 -15.02
CA SER A 62 -13.88 -15.17 -14.39
C SER A 62 -14.13 -14.06 -13.36
N ASN A 63 -15.39 -13.87 -13.02
CA ASN A 63 -15.83 -13.04 -11.91
C ASN A 63 -16.84 -13.86 -11.10
N PRO A 64 -16.56 -14.20 -9.82
CA PRO A 64 -15.49 -13.69 -8.96
C PRO A 64 -14.06 -14.09 -9.38
N VAL A 65 -13.08 -13.33 -8.89
CA VAL A 65 -11.64 -13.46 -9.16
C VAL A 65 -10.92 -13.97 -7.92
N ASP A 66 -10.13 -15.04 -8.06
CA ASP A 66 -9.17 -15.48 -7.04
C ASP A 66 -7.82 -14.77 -7.27
N VAL A 67 -7.52 -13.75 -6.46
CA VAL A 67 -6.29 -12.94 -6.63
C VAL A 67 -5.03 -13.73 -6.31
N THR A 68 -5.12 -14.79 -5.51
CA THR A 68 -3.97 -15.63 -5.14
C THR A 68 -3.49 -16.49 -6.31
N SER A 69 -4.35 -16.67 -7.32
CA SER A 69 -4.06 -17.43 -8.54
C SER A 69 -3.61 -16.56 -9.71
N LEU A 70 -3.70 -15.23 -9.58
CA LEU A 70 -3.37 -14.30 -10.65
C LEU A 70 -1.84 -14.20 -10.84
N PRO A 71 -1.33 -14.42 -12.06
CA PRO A 71 0.06 -14.12 -12.36
C PRO A 71 0.42 -12.64 -12.05
N PRO A 72 1.62 -12.34 -11.53
CA PRO A 72 2.03 -10.95 -11.35
C PRO A 72 2.19 -10.25 -12.71
N GLU A 73 2.18 -8.91 -12.70
CA GLU A 73 2.58 -8.08 -13.86
C GLU A 73 1.75 -8.31 -15.14
N ARG A 74 0.48 -8.69 -14.98
CA ARG A 74 -0.46 -8.93 -16.08
C ARG A 74 -1.63 -7.97 -16.02
N LEU A 75 -2.13 -7.61 -17.20
CA LEU A 75 -3.40 -6.93 -17.35
C LEU A 75 -4.53 -7.96 -17.45
N TYR A 76 -5.59 -7.75 -16.67
CA TYR A 76 -6.76 -8.61 -16.59
C TYR A 76 -7.98 -7.93 -17.18
N GLN A 77 -8.95 -8.70 -17.65
CA GLN A 77 -10.25 -8.20 -18.05
C GLN A 77 -11.37 -9.03 -17.42
N VAL A 78 -12.35 -8.34 -16.85
CA VAL A 78 -13.61 -8.92 -16.39
C VAL A 78 -14.75 -8.37 -17.22
N ASN A 79 -15.59 -9.28 -17.71
CA ASN A 79 -16.80 -8.95 -18.45
C ASN A 79 -17.99 -9.18 -17.53
N GLY A 80 -18.59 -8.09 -17.06
CA GLY A 80 -19.77 -8.12 -16.21
C GLY A 80 -21.05 -7.83 -16.97
N SER A 81 -22.17 -8.03 -16.29
CA SER A 81 -23.47 -7.63 -16.81
C SER A 81 -23.59 -6.11 -16.79
N GLY A 82 -23.43 -5.48 -17.96
CA GLY A 82 -23.47 -4.02 -18.09
C GLY A 82 -22.12 -3.33 -17.96
N PHE A 83 -20.99 -4.04 -17.86
CA PHE A 83 -19.67 -3.42 -17.83
C PHE A 83 -18.55 -4.31 -18.36
N ILE A 84 -17.46 -3.70 -18.80
CA ILE A 84 -16.18 -4.36 -19.11
C ILE A 84 -15.08 -3.53 -18.44
N LEU A 85 -14.32 -4.17 -17.56
CA LEU A 85 -13.19 -3.55 -16.86
C LEU A 85 -11.89 -4.22 -17.28
N GLN A 86 -10.86 -3.43 -17.51
CA GLN A 86 -9.48 -3.92 -17.58
C GLN A 86 -8.73 -3.43 -16.34
N PHE A 87 -7.97 -4.28 -15.68
CA PHE A 87 -7.27 -3.90 -14.45
C PHE A 87 -5.95 -4.62 -14.25
N PHE A 88 -5.12 -3.98 -13.44
CA PHE A 88 -3.87 -4.48 -12.89
C PHE A 88 -4.03 -4.57 -11.36
N PHE A 89 -3.46 -5.63 -10.79
CA PHE A 89 -3.42 -5.84 -9.35
C PHE A 89 -1.97 -6.03 -8.92
N ASN A 90 -1.51 -5.19 -7.99
CA ASN A 90 -0.12 -5.20 -7.52
C ASN A 90 0.07 -5.95 -6.19
N GLY A 91 -0.88 -6.81 -5.82
CA GLY A 91 -0.90 -7.48 -4.51
C GLY A 91 -1.59 -6.68 -3.41
N ARG A 92 -1.84 -5.37 -3.62
CA ARG A 92 -2.50 -4.51 -2.64
C ARG A 92 -3.63 -3.71 -3.25
N ASN A 93 -3.31 -2.87 -4.23
CA ASN A 93 -4.22 -1.93 -4.85
C ASN A 93 -4.68 -2.43 -6.22
N LEU A 94 -5.88 -2.00 -6.61
CA LEU A 94 -6.43 -2.18 -7.94
C LEU A 94 -6.30 -0.89 -8.73
N MET A 95 -5.78 -1.00 -9.95
CA MET A 95 -5.72 0.10 -10.91
C MET A 95 -6.25 -0.39 -12.23
N GLY A 96 -7.14 0.37 -12.86
CA GLY A 96 -7.90 -0.14 -13.98
C GLY A 96 -8.34 0.93 -14.93
N LYS A 97 -8.92 0.49 -16.04
CA LYS A 97 -9.71 1.31 -16.93
C LYS A 97 -11.07 0.70 -17.23
N MET A 98 -12.05 1.56 -17.43
CA MET A 98 -13.38 1.17 -17.86
C MET A 98 -13.42 1.12 -19.39
N VAL A 99 -13.66 -0.06 -19.94
CA VAL A 99 -13.82 -0.25 -21.40
C VAL A 99 -15.27 -0.02 -21.81
N LYS A 100 -16.22 -0.47 -20.98
CA LYS A 100 -17.65 -0.31 -21.20
C LYS A 100 -18.36 -0.22 -19.86
N ARG A 101 -19.42 0.58 -19.77
CA ARG A 101 -20.33 0.59 -18.63
C ARG A 101 -21.74 1.02 -19.03
N ASP A 102 -22.73 0.59 -18.27
CA ASP A 102 -24.04 1.23 -18.21
C ASP A 102 -23.92 2.49 -17.33
N ILE A 103 -24.33 3.64 -17.87
CA ILE A 103 -24.19 4.90 -17.17
C ILE A 103 -25.16 5.03 -16.00
N ASN A 104 -26.27 4.30 -16.01
CA ASN A 104 -27.34 4.43 -15.03
C ASN A 104 -27.03 3.71 -13.71
N HIS A 105 -26.06 2.80 -13.72
CA HIS A 105 -25.72 1.96 -12.58
C HIS A 105 -24.29 2.21 -12.12
N PRO A 106 -24.02 2.08 -10.80
CA PRO A 106 -22.65 2.12 -10.30
C PRO A 106 -21.92 0.83 -10.68
N ILE A 107 -20.60 0.86 -10.62
CA ILE A 107 -19.78 -0.36 -10.58
C ILE A 107 -19.08 -0.38 -9.24
N LEU A 108 -19.13 -1.51 -8.57
CA LEU A 108 -18.51 -1.74 -7.28
C LEU A 108 -17.56 -2.94 -7.36
N VAL A 109 -16.60 -2.95 -6.46
CA VAL A 109 -15.77 -4.12 -6.16
C VAL A 109 -15.95 -4.49 -4.70
N ARG A 110 -16.22 -5.78 -4.46
CA ARG A 110 -16.13 -6.40 -3.14
C ARG A 110 -14.77 -7.06 -3.01
N TRP A 111 -14.06 -6.72 -1.95
CA TRP A 111 -12.84 -7.37 -1.50
C TRP A 111 -13.23 -8.53 -0.57
N CYS A 112 -12.90 -9.74 -0.99
CA CYS A 112 -13.32 -10.98 -0.32
C CYS A 112 -12.15 -11.54 0.48
N PHE A 113 -12.37 -11.87 1.76
CA PHE A 113 -11.31 -12.46 2.59
C PHE A 113 -10.96 -13.90 2.18
N PHE A 114 -11.87 -14.56 1.47
CA PHE A 114 -11.74 -15.92 0.98
C PHE A 114 -11.70 -15.94 -0.55
N ARG A 115 -11.12 -17.00 -1.11
CA ARG A 115 -11.03 -17.20 -2.58
C ARG A 115 -12.43 -17.30 -3.21
N SER A 116 -13.35 -17.99 -2.54
CA SER A 116 -14.77 -17.89 -2.86
C SER A 116 -15.32 -16.59 -2.29
N CYS A 117 -15.78 -15.70 -3.16
CA CYS A 117 -16.48 -14.46 -2.78
C CYS A 117 -17.92 -14.73 -2.31
N GLU A 118 -18.08 -15.70 -1.41
CA GLU A 118 -19.32 -15.88 -0.68
C GLU A 118 -19.55 -14.65 0.20
N GLU A 119 -20.81 -14.24 0.33
CA GLU A 119 -21.13 -13.04 1.08
C GLU A 119 -20.72 -13.18 2.54
N SER A 120 -19.70 -12.42 2.92
CA SER A 120 -19.17 -12.37 4.28
C SER A 120 -19.40 -10.99 4.88
N PRO A 121 -19.78 -10.89 6.17
CA PRO A 121 -19.97 -9.61 6.85
C PRO A 121 -18.68 -8.81 7.01
N PHE A 122 -17.53 -9.46 6.80
CA PHE A 122 -16.22 -8.84 6.90
C PHE A 122 -15.74 -8.28 5.55
N ASP A 123 -16.36 -8.67 4.45
CA ASP A 123 -15.94 -8.21 3.13
C ASP A 123 -16.10 -6.69 2.98
N TYR A 124 -15.19 -6.07 2.26
CA TYR A 124 -15.19 -4.62 2.07
C TYR A 124 -15.68 -4.26 0.67
N ILE A 125 -16.62 -3.32 0.56
CA ILE A 125 -17.14 -2.86 -0.73
C ILE A 125 -16.60 -1.46 -1.03
N SER A 126 -16.04 -1.30 -2.23
CA SER A 126 -15.58 -0.01 -2.75
C SER A 126 -16.31 0.34 -4.04
N ILE A 127 -16.59 1.63 -4.21
CA ILE A 127 -17.18 2.15 -5.44
C ILE A 127 -16.05 2.36 -6.45
N ILE A 128 -16.19 1.79 -7.64
CA ILE A 128 -15.29 2.04 -8.79
C ILE A 128 -15.75 3.28 -9.54
N VAL A 129 -17.05 3.36 -9.84
CA VAL A 129 -17.65 4.49 -10.54
C VAL A 129 -19.09 4.67 -10.10
N LEU A 130 -19.51 5.94 -10.01
CA LEU A 130 -20.88 6.32 -9.70
C LEU A 130 -21.76 6.34 -10.97
N PRO A 131 -23.10 6.27 -10.82
CA PRO A 131 -24.02 6.53 -11.91
C PRO A 131 -23.79 7.93 -12.50
N TYR A 132 -24.07 8.07 -13.80
CA TYR A 132 -23.98 9.31 -14.57
C TYR A 132 -22.61 9.99 -14.61
N TYR A 133 -21.60 9.35 -14.03
CA TYR A 133 -20.24 9.84 -14.06
C TYR A 133 -19.65 9.76 -15.49
N PRO A 134 -19.12 10.86 -16.05
CA PRO A 134 -18.64 10.86 -17.43
C PRO A 134 -17.50 9.86 -17.65
N LEU A 135 -17.52 9.17 -18.79
CA LEU A 135 -16.54 8.14 -19.19
C LEU A 135 -15.13 8.71 -19.46
N GLU A 136 -14.99 10.02 -19.55
CA GLU A 136 -13.73 10.73 -19.81
C GLU A 136 -12.68 10.52 -18.70
N GLN A 137 -13.09 10.02 -17.53
CA GLN A 137 -12.18 9.44 -16.54
C GLN A 137 -12.07 7.94 -16.77
N GLU A 138 -11.37 7.58 -17.83
CA GLU A 138 -11.22 6.19 -18.27
C GLU A 138 -10.56 5.30 -17.22
N PHE A 139 -9.85 5.87 -16.25
CA PHE A 139 -9.09 5.14 -15.23
C PHE A 139 -9.76 5.16 -13.87
N PHE A 140 -9.72 4.01 -13.19
CA PHE A 140 -10.13 3.87 -11.81
C PHE A 140 -8.97 3.38 -10.96
N ARG A 141 -9.01 3.73 -9.68
CA ARG A 141 -8.09 3.25 -8.66
C ARG A 141 -8.89 2.90 -7.42
N VAL A 142 -8.68 1.69 -6.90
CA VAL A 142 -9.25 1.26 -5.62
C VAL A 142 -8.08 0.92 -4.71
N ILE A 143 -7.94 1.72 -3.65
CA ILE A 143 -6.90 1.55 -2.66
C ILE A 143 -7.36 0.53 -1.62
N PHE A 144 -6.45 -0.38 -1.25
CA PHE A 144 -6.69 -1.30 -0.16
C PHE A 144 -6.97 -0.52 1.14
N PRO A 145 -8.04 -0.83 1.88
CA PRO A 145 -8.39 -0.08 3.09
C PRO A 145 -7.28 -0.12 4.15
N ALA A 146 -6.96 1.04 4.73
CA ALA A 146 -5.99 1.12 5.82
C ALA A 146 -6.55 0.45 7.10
N GLY A 147 -5.66 -0.11 7.91
CA GLY A 147 -6.01 -0.70 9.22
C GLY A 147 -6.54 -2.14 9.17
N ILE A 148 -6.59 -2.76 7.99
CA ILE A 148 -6.89 -4.20 7.85
C ILE A 148 -5.57 -4.98 7.85
N HIS A 149 -5.45 -5.93 8.79
CA HIS A 149 -4.23 -6.75 8.97
C HIS A 149 -4.27 -8.08 8.19
N HIS A 150 -5.37 -8.37 7.49
CA HIS A 150 -5.55 -9.58 6.71
C HIS A 150 -5.56 -9.25 5.22
N GLU A 151 -4.91 -10.10 4.41
CA GLU A 151 -4.94 -9.96 2.96
C GLU A 151 -6.27 -10.49 2.40
N PHE A 152 -6.84 -9.76 1.44
CA PHE A 152 -7.99 -10.25 0.68
C PHE A 152 -7.53 -11.30 -0.34
N GLN A 153 -8.29 -12.38 -0.46
CA GLN A 153 -7.98 -13.51 -1.34
C GLN A 153 -8.84 -13.53 -2.60
N GLY A 154 -9.88 -12.69 -2.67
CA GLY A 154 -10.75 -12.59 -3.84
C GLY A 154 -11.24 -11.18 -4.12
N LEU A 155 -11.70 -11.00 -5.36
CA LEU A 155 -12.40 -9.80 -5.81
C LEU A 155 -13.69 -10.19 -6.51
N TYR A 156 -14.75 -9.43 -6.26
CA TYR A 156 -16.00 -9.57 -7.00
C TYR A 156 -16.46 -8.21 -7.52
N PHE A 157 -16.51 -8.09 -8.83
CA PHE A 157 -16.97 -6.88 -9.51
C PHE A 157 -18.47 -7.00 -9.81
N PHE A 158 -19.26 -5.99 -9.50
CA PHE A 158 -20.69 -6.04 -9.77
C PHE A 158 -21.30 -4.66 -10.00
N SER A 159 -22.46 -4.66 -10.65
CA SER A 159 -23.26 -3.47 -10.91
C SER A 159 -24.69 -3.77 -10.48
N PRO A 160 -25.13 -3.28 -9.29
CA PRO A 160 -26.48 -3.51 -8.80
C PRO A 160 -27.46 -2.79 -9.72
N ARG A 161 -28.50 -3.51 -10.12
CA ARG A 161 -29.63 -3.01 -10.90
C ARG A 161 -30.78 -2.63 -10.00
#